data_AF-A0A8D8BZF1-F1
#
_entry.id   AF-A0A8D8BZF1-F1
#
_cell.length_a   1.000
_cell.length_b   1.000
_cell.length_c   1.000
_cell.angle_alpha   90.00
_cell.angle_beta   90.00
_cell.angle_gamma   90.00
#
_symmetry.space_group_name_H-M   'P 1'
#
loop_
_entity.id
_entity.type
_entity.pdbx_description
1 polymer ?
#
loop_
_entity_poly.entity_id
_entity_poly.type
_entity_poly.pdbx_seq_one_letter_code
_entity_poly.pdbx_strand_id
1 'polypeptide(L)'
;MFRIYSFFLHYLPAFVLDTAMRLRGEKPRLVSTYNKIDKVVETVRKFTNTTFFFDNQNMRDLYVQMNSADHRQYPCDNRNYSWRLYFERVVPGLKKYFFKEDLNNVKQARMVQRKKELTVHSILAVVLALILFQLYYLLF
;
A
#
# COMPACT_ATOMS: atom_id res chain seq x y z
N MET A 1 1.81 -14.28 -16.19
CA MET A 1 0.95 -14.14 -15.00
C MET A 1 0.69 -12.68 -14.63
N PHE A 2 1.68 -11.91 -14.13
CA PHE A 2 1.46 -10.53 -13.63
C PHE A 2 0.70 -9.60 -14.58
N ARG A 3 1.09 -9.54 -15.87
CA ARG A 3 0.43 -8.67 -16.87
C ARG A 3 -1.04 -9.01 -17.11
N ILE A 4 -1.38 -10.31 -17.09
CA ILE A 4 -2.75 -10.79 -17.29
C ILE A 4 -3.61 -10.35 -16.11
N TYR A 5 -3.16 -10.61 -14.89
CA TYR A 5 -3.87 -10.15 -13.68
C TYR A 5 -3.99 -8.63 -13.62
N SER A 6 -2.93 -7.90 -13.96
CA SER A 6 -2.97 -6.43 -13.99
C SER A 6 -4.00 -5.92 -15.00
N PHE A 7 -4.09 -6.52 -16.19
CA PHE A 7 -5.11 -6.16 -17.16
C PHE A 7 -6.53 -6.36 -16.62
N PHE A 8 -6.84 -7.55 -16.12
CA PHE A 8 -8.21 -7.89 -15.68
C PHE A 8 -8.62 -7.24 -14.34
N LEU A 9 -7.69 -7.10 -13.39
CA LEU A 9 -7.99 -6.62 -12.04
C LEU A 9 -7.73 -5.12 -11.83
N HIS A 10 -6.95 -4.49 -12.71
CA HIS A 10 -6.63 -3.06 -12.58
C HIS A 10 -7.11 -2.26 -13.78
N TYR A 11 -6.62 -2.56 -14.98
CA TYR A 11 -6.90 -1.73 -16.16
C TYR A 11 -8.33 -1.85 -16.65
N LEU A 12 -8.88 -3.06 -16.77
CA LEU A 12 -10.25 -3.27 -17.24
C LEU A 12 -11.29 -2.55 -16.33
N PRO A 13 -11.26 -2.72 -14.99
CA PRO A 13 -12.12 -1.94 -14.09
C PRO A 13 -11.85 -0.43 -14.17
N ALA A 14 -10.59 0.00 -14.30
CA ALA A 14 -10.24 1.41 -14.44
C ALA A 14 -10.85 2.04 -15.68
N PHE A 15 -10.82 1.35 -16.83
CA PHE A 15 -11.41 1.82 -18.07
C PHE A 15 -12.93 1.95 -17.97
N VAL A 16 -13.60 0.96 -17.37
CA VAL A 16 -15.07 1.00 -17.15
C VAL A 16 -15.43 2.21 -16.28
N LEU A 17 -14.75 2.38 -15.16
CA LEU A 17 -15.01 3.49 -14.23
C LEU A 17 -14.64 4.86 -14.81
N ASP A 18 -13.51 4.99 -15.49
CA ASP A 18 -13.12 6.25 -16.16
C ASP A 18 -14.10 6.60 -17.30
N THR A 19 -14.67 5.61 -17.98
CA THR A 19 -15.73 5.84 -18.98
C THR A 19 -17.01 6.33 -18.32
N ALA A 20 -17.44 5.71 -17.22
CA ALA A 20 -18.58 6.18 -16.44
C ALA A 20 -18.39 7.59 -15.89
N MET A 21 -17.16 7.94 -15.47
CA MET A 21 -16.81 9.31 -15.08
C MET A 21 -16.96 10.29 -16.24
N ARG A 22 -16.44 9.97 -17.42
CA ARG A 22 -16.60 10.81 -18.62
C ARG A 22 -18.07 11.04 -18.97
N LEU A 23 -18.90 10.00 -18.89
CA LEU A 23 -20.35 10.11 -19.14
C LEU A 23 -21.07 11.01 -18.12
N ARG A 24 -20.53 11.13 -16.91
CA ARG A 24 -21.01 12.05 -15.86
C ARG A 24 -20.41 13.46 -15.96
N GLY A 25 -19.59 13.74 -16.97
CA GLY A 25 -18.85 15.00 -17.09
C GLY A 25 -17.66 15.13 -16.11
N GLU A 26 -17.28 14.03 -15.44
CA GLU A 26 -16.16 13.99 -14.51
C GLU A 26 -14.85 13.65 -15.24
N LYS A 27 -13.74 14.13 -14.68
CA LYS A 27 -12.41 13.85 -15.24
C LYS A 27 -11.98 12.40 -14.94
N PRO A 28 -11.65 11.59 -15.96
CA PRO A 28 -11.10 10.26 -15.76
C PRO A 28 -9.72 10.33 -15.09
N ARG A 29 -9.41 9.39 -14.20
CA ARG A 29 -8.16 9.41 -13.41
C ARG A 29 -7.53 8.04 -13.14
N LEU A 30 -8.29 6.95 -13.22
CA LEU A 30 -7.85 5.65 -12.76
C LEU A 30 -6.79 5.06 -13.70
N VAL A 31 -7.00 5.10 -15.01
CA VAL A 31 -6.02 4.58 -15.98
C VAL A 31 -4.69 5.36 -15.90
N SER A 32 -4.77 6.69 -15.77
CA SER A 32 -3.60 7.55 -15.55
C SER A 32 -2.85 7.21 -14.26
N THR A 33 -3.58 6.85 -13.21
CA THR A 33 -3.00 6.45 -11.93
C THR A 33 -2.26 5.12 -12.05
N TYR A 34 -2.87 4.10 -12.68
CA TYR A 34 -2.19 2.82 -12.91
C TYR A 34 -0.95 2.96 -13.79
N ASN A 35 -0.99 3.80 -14.83
CA ASN A 35 0.20 4.10 -15.64
C ASN A 35 1.36 4.70 -14.82
N LYS A 36 1.07 5.52 -13.81
CA LYS A 36 2.10 6.06 -12.90
C LYS A 36 2.63 4.99 -11.97
N ILE A 37 1.76 4.15 -11.43
CA ILE A 37 2.14 3.03 -10.57
C ILE A 37 3.08 2.09 -11.33
N ASP A 38 2.75 1.71 -12.56
CA ASP A 38 3.58 0.82 -13.37
C ASP A 38 4.98 1.38 -13.62
N LYS A 39 5.10 2.69 -13.84
CA LYS A 39 6.41 3.36 -13.97
C LYS A 39 7.23 3.27 -12.68
N VAL A 40 6.59 3.49 -11.53
CA VAL A 40 7.25 3.38 -10.22
C VAL A 40 7.68 1.94 -9.97
N VAL A 41 6.79 0.98 -10.21
CA VAL A 41 7.07 -0.47 -10.07
C VAL A 41 8.25 -0.87 -10.94
N GLU A 42 8.28 -0.46 -12.21
CA GLU A 42 9.41 -0.76 -13.10
C GLU A 42 10.72 -0.13 -12.61
N THR A 43 10.65 1.11 -12.09
CA THR A 43 11.82 1.80 -11.54
C THR A 43 12.41 1.06 -10.34
N VAL A 44 11.57 0.54 -9.44
CA VAL A 44 12.04 -0.17 -8.24
C VAL A 44 12.28 -1.67 -8.46
N ARG A 45 11.84 -2.22 -9.59
CA ARG A 45 11.85 -3.67 -9.89
C ARG A 45 13.20 -4.32 -9.65
N LYS A 46 14.29 -3.66 -10.06
CA LYS A 46 15.65 -4.19 -9.85
C LYS A 46 15.97 -4.34 -8.36
N PHE A 47 15.57 -3.38 -7.54
CA PHE A 47 15.84 -3.39 -6.11
C PHE A 47 14.92 -4.38 -5.37
N THR A 48 13.66 -4.49 -5.78
CA THR A 48 12.71 -5.39 -5.12
C THR A 48 12.90 -6.86 -5.47
N ASN A 49 13.42 -7.16 -6.67
CA ASN A 49 13.61 -8.53 -7.15
C ASN A 49 15.04 -9.06 -6.98
N THR A 50 15.93 -8.26 -6.42
CA THR A 50 17.30 -8.67 -6.13
C THR A 50 17.43 -8.88 -4.63
N THR A 51 17.87 -10.07 -4.22
CA THR A 51 18.28 -10.31 -2.84
C THR A 51 19.67 -9.73 -2.65
N PHE A 52 19.78 -8.76 -1.74
CA PHE A 52 21.07 -8.20 -1.34
C PHE A 52 21.52 -8.83 -0.05
N PHE A 53 22.72 -9.40 -0.05
CA PHE A 53 23.41 -9.85 1.14
C PHE A 53 24.37 -8.74 1.57
N PHE A 54 24.04 -8.08 2.67
CA PHE A 54 24.90 -7.08 3.29
C PHE A 54 25.57 -7.72 4.50
N ASP A 55 26.89 -7.91 4.42
CA ASP A 55 27.67 -8.28 5.60
C ASP A 55 27.82 -7.05 6.51
N ASN A 56 27.68 -7.27 7.82
CA ASN A 56 27.87 -6.26 8.85
C ASN A 56 28.87 -6.70 9.93
N GLN A 57 29.74 -7.70 9.65
CA GLN A 57 30.75 -8.19 10.59
C GLN A 57 31.60 -7.08 11.21
N ASN A 58 32.18 -6.19 10.40
CA ASN A 58 33.01 -5.09 10.89
C ASN A 58 32.26 -4.16 11.86
N MET A 59 30.98 -3.91 11.62
CA MET A 59 30.16 -3.08 12.52
C MET A 59 29.89 -3.80 13.85
N ARG A 60 29.63 -5.12 13.80
CA ARG A 60 29.47 -5.94 15.01
C ARG A 60 30.75 -5.95 15.84
N ASP A 61 31.90 -6.16 15.21
CA ASP A 61 33.19 -6.20 15.89
C ASP A 61 33.54 -4.85 16.52
N LEU A 62 33.30 -3.76 15.79
CA LEU A 62 33.45 -2.40 16.32
C LEU A 62 32.54 -2.18 17.53
N TYR A 63 31.27 -2.58 17.44
CA TYR A 63 30.33 -2.41 18.54
C TYR A 63 30.79 -3.16 19.80
N VAL A 64 31.32 -4.39 19.68
CA VAL A 64 31.85 -5.15 20.83
C VAL A 64 33.05 -4.46 21.49
N GLN A 65 33.86 -3.74 20.72
CA GLN A 65 35.05 -3.03 21.20
C GLN A 65 34.73 -1.66 21.83
N MET A 66 33.54 -1.12 21.61
CA MET A 66 33.15 0.20 22.14
C MET A 66 33.07 0.17 23.67
N ASN A 67 33.51 1.27 24.29
CA ASN A 67 33.32 1.46 25.72
C ASN A 67 31.89 1.95 26.02
N SER A 68 31.53 2.01 27.31
CA SER A 68 30.19 2.41 27.74
C SER A 68 29.84 3.87 27.38
N ALA A 69 30.82 4.77 27.25
CA ALA A 69 30.57 6.14 26.83
C ALA A 69 30.20 6.20 25.34
N ASP A 70 30.96 5.50 24.50
CA ASP A 70 30.72 5.40 23.06
C ASP A 70 29.37 4.76 22.77
N HIS A 71 28.99 3.71 23.51
CA HIS A 71 27.67 3.09 23.37
C HIS A 71 26.51 4.05 23.67
N ARG A 72 26.68 4.97 24.61
CA ARG A 72 25.66 5.98 24.93
C ARG A 72 25.57 7.05 23.86
N GLN A 73 26.71 7.44 23.28
CA GLN A 73 26.77 8.47 22.24
C GLN A 73 26.34 7.93 20.87
N TYR A 74 26.62 6.65 20.59
CA TYR A 74 26.35 5.98 19.33
C TYR A 74 25.61 4.65 19.58
N PRO A 75 24.28 4.70 19.79
CA PRO A 75 23.46 3.51 20.00
C PRO A 75 23.26 2.76 18.67
N CYS A 76 24.29 2.03 18.24
CA CYS A 76 24.31 1.31 16.96
C CYS A 76 23.74 -0.13 17.04
N ASP A 77 23.20 -0.55 18.18
CA ASP A 77 22.56 -1.87 18.31
C ASP A 77 21.13 -1.87 17.78
N ASN A 78 20.94 -2.48 16.62
CA ASN A 78 19.64 -2.62 15.98
C ASN A 78 18.74 -3.70 16.62
N ARG A 79 19.25 -4.54 17.54
CA ARG A 79 18.48 -5.61 18.20
C ARG A 79 17.47 -5.06 19.20
N ASN A 80 17.77 -3.90 19.80
CA ASN A 80 16.92 -3.27 20.81
C ASN A 80 15.81 -2.39 20.18
N TYR A 81 15.65 -2.46 18.86
CA TYR A 81 14.71 -1.61 18.14
C TYR A 81 13.30 -2.21 18.08
N SER A 82 12.32 -1.49 18.61
CA SER A 82 10.92 -1.82 18.40
C SER A 82 10.42 -1.17 17.11
N TRP A 83 10.27 -1.97 16.05
CA TRP A 83 9.62 -1.54 14.81
C TRP A 83 8.25 -0.92 15.05
N ARG A 84 7.50 -1.45 16.03
CA ARG A 84 6.22 -0.89 16.44
C ARG A 84 6.37 0.55 16.93
N LEU A 85 7.25 0.81 17.90
CA LEU A 85 7.47 2.16 18.45
C LEU A 85 7.98 3.13 17.38
N TYR A 86 8.81 2.64 16.45
CA TYR A 86 9.25 3.44 15.33
C TYR A 86 8.10 3.90 14.44
N PHE A 87 7.27 2.97 13.97
CA PHE A 87 6.16 3.32 13.09
C PHE A 87 5.08 4.13 13.82
N GLU A 88 4.86 3.90 15.11
CA GLU A 88 3.99 4.73 15.95
C GLU A 88 4.43 6.21 15.99
N ARG A 89 5.72 6.49 15.84
CA ARG A 89 6.25 7.87 15.76
C ARG A 89 6.34 8.40 14.33
N VAL A 90 6.84 7.60 13.40
CA VAL A 90 7.10 8.03 12.02
C VAL A 90 5.82 8.23 11.21
N VAL A 91 4.83 7.36 11.36
CA VAL A 91 3.60 7.44 10.55
C VAL A 91 2.81 8.74 10.81
N PRO A 92 2.56 9.18 12.06
CA PRO A 92 1.94 10.47 12.31
C PRO A 92 2.76 11.65 11.78
N GLY A 93 4.09 11.56 11.88
CA GLY A 93 5.01 12.57 11.32
C GLY A 93 4.89 12.69 9.81
N LEU A 94 4.91 11.56 9.09
CA LEU A 94 4.70 11.52 7.63
C LEU A 94 3.35 12.11 7.25
N LYS A 95 2.28 11.70 7.95
CA LYS A 95 0.93 12.24 7.72
C LYS A 95 0.90 13.76 7.85
N LYS A 96 1.43 14.30 8.94
CA LYS A 96 1.42 15.74 9.21
C LYS A 96 2.30 16.55 8.26
N TYR A 97 3.55 16.13 8.05
CA TYR A 97 4.55 16.97 7.39
C TYR A 97 4.69 16.69 5.90
N PHE A 98 4.60 15.41 5.50
CA PHE A 98 4.75 15.03 4.09
C PHE A 98 3.40 15.08 3.37
N PHE A 99 2.38 14.43 3.93
CA PHE A 99 1.04 14.37 3.31
C PHE A 99 0.13 15.54 3.67
N LYS A 100 0.53 16.38 4.64
CA LYS A 100 -0.23 17.54 5.10
C LYS A 100 -1.65 17.18 5.58
N GLU A 101 -1.81 16.00 6.19
CA GLU A 101 -3.06 15.52 6.76
C GLU A 101 -3.30 16.09 8.17
N ASP A 102 -4.55 16.39 8.49
CA ASP A 102 -4.98 16.65 9.86
C ASP A 102 -5.01 15.35 10.67
N LEU A 103 -4.26 15.31 11.78
CA LEU A 103 -4.19 14.14 12.65
C LEU A 103 -5.39 14.02 13.61
N ASN A 104 -6.18 15.09 13.79
CA ASN A 104 -7.33 15.09 14.69
C ASN A 104 -8.62 14.54 14.04
N ASN A 105 -8.57 14.20 12.75
CA ASN A 105 -9.72 13.72 11.98
C ASN A 105 -9.97 12.20 12.09
N VAL A 106 -9.33 11.49 13.04
CA VAL A 106 -9.32 10.02 13.11
C VAL A 106 -10.71 9.39 13.05
N LYS A 107 -11.69 9.97 13.75
CA LYS A 107 -13.08 9.47 13.71
C LYS A 107 -13.69 9.58 12.31
N GLN A 108 -13.51 10.72 11.65
CA GLN A 108 -13.99 10.95 10.28
C GLN A 108 -13.29 10.02 9.29
N ALA A 109 -11.96 9.88 9.39
CA ALA A 109 -11.19 8.98 8.55
C ALA A 109 -11.67 7.53 8.69
N ARG A 110 -11.92 7.06 9.92
CA ARG A 110 -12.49 5.72 10.19
C ARG A 110 -13.89 5.55 9.60
N MET A 111 -14.75 6.56 9.71
CA MET A 111 -16.10 6.51 9.11
C MET A 111 -16.05 6.42 7.59
N VAL A 112 -15.19 7.22 6.94
CA VAL A 112 -14.99 7.17 5.48
C VAL A 112 -14.45 5.81 5.06
N GLN A 113 -13.47 5.27 5.79
CA GLN A 113 -12.93 3.94 5.52
C GLN A 113 -14.00 2.86 5.64
N ARG A 114 -14.76 2.83 6.74
CA ARG A 114 -15.84 1.87 6.95
C ARG A 114 -16.90 1.96 5.86
N LYS A 115 -17.26 3.18 5.42
CA LYS A 115 -18.21 3.37 4.30
C LYS A 115 -17.69 2.77 3.00
N LYS A 116 -16.40 2.95 2.69
CA LYS A 116 -15.76 2.35 1.50
C LYS A 116 -15.75 0.83 1.59
N GLU A 117 -15.35 0.28 2.74
CA GLU A 117 -15.35 -1.18 3.00
C GLU A 117 -16.75 -1.77 2.81
N LEU A 118 -17.77 -1.18 3.44
CA LEU A 118 -19.15 -1.61 3.27
C LEU A 118 -19.60 -1.53 1.81
N THR A 119 -19.26 -0.45 1.10
CA THR A 119 -19.60 -0.29 -0.32
C THR A 119 -18.97 -1.39 -1.18
N VAL A 120 -17.69 -1.70 -0.96
CA VAL A 120 -16.99 -2.78 -1.66
C VAL A 120 -17.61 -4.14 -1.36
N HIS A 121 -17.87 -4.44 -0.08
CA HIS A 121 -18.50 -5.70 0.31
C HIS A 121 -19.92 -5.86 -0.26
N SER A 122 -20.72 -4.79 -0.25
CA SER A 122 -22.06 -4.80 -0.86
C SER A 122 -22.01 -5.04 -2.37
N ILE A 123 -21.10 -4.37 -3.08
CA ILE A 123 -20.92 -4.59 -4.53
C ILE A 123 -20.48 -6.02 -4.81
N LEU A 124 -19.52 -6.56 -4.05
CA LEU A 124 -19.05 -7.94 -4.21
C LEU A 124 -20.17 -8.95 -3.95
N ALA A 125 -20.99 -8.73 -2.92
CA ALA A 125 -22.13 -9.60 -2.61
C ALA A 125 -23.17 -9.58 -3.75
N VAL A 126 -23.48 -8.41 -4.31
CA VAL A 126 -24.39 -8.29 -5.45
C VAL A 126 -23.84 -8.98 -6.69
N VAL A 127 -22.56 -8.78 -7.01
CA VAL A 127 -21.90 -9.44 -8.14
C VAL A 127 -21.93 -10.96 -7.97
N LEU A 128 -21.62 -11.46 -6.77
CA LEU A 128 -21.66 -12.89 -6.46
C LEU A 128 -23.08 -13.46 -6.61
N ALA A 129 -24.10 -12.76 -6.10
CA ALA A 129 -25.49 -13.16 -6.23
C ALA A 129 -25.93 -13.24 -7.71
N LEU A 130 -25.54 -12.26 -8.54
CA LEU A 130 -25.84 -12.26 -9.98
C LEU A 130 -25.15 -13.42 -10.70
N ILE A 131 -23.90 -13.74 -10.36
CA ILE A 131 -23.19 -14.90 -10.93
C ILE A 131 -23.90 -16.20 -10.56
N LEU A 132 -24.27 -16.39 -9.28
CA LEU A 132 -24.99 -17.58 -8.82
C LEU A 132 -26.36 -17.72 -9.50
N PHE A 133 -27.07 -16.61 -9.66
CA PHE A 133 -28.34 -16.56 -10.38
C PHE A 133 -28.16 -16.98 -11.85
N GLN A 134 -27.19 -16.42 -12.57
CA GLN A 134 -26.91 -16.81 -13.95
C GLN A 134 -26.52 -18.29 -14.08
N LEU A 135 -25.72 -18.81 -13.15
CA LEU A 135 -25.36 -20.22 -13.12
C LEU A 135 -26.59 -21.13 -12.89
N TYR A 136 -27.52 -20.72 -12.04
CA TYR A 136 -28.78 -21.45 -11.84
C TYR A 136 -29.56 -21.58 -13.15
N TYR A 137 -29.78 -20.49 -13.89
CA TYR A 137 -30.48 -20.51 -15.18
C TYR A 137 -29.75 -21.26 -16.30
N LEU A 138 -28.43 -21.45 -16.19
CA LEU A 138 -27.66 -22.20 -17.17
C LEU A 138 -27.67 -23.72 -16.87
N LEU A 139 -27.84 -24.09 -15.60
CA LEU A 139 -27.81 -25.48 -15.14
C LEU A 139 -29.21 -26.11 -15.03
N PHE A 140 -30.25 -25.29 -14.91
CA PHE A 140 -31.65 -25.69 -14.79
C PHE A 140 -32.50 -24.93 -15.81
#